data_AF-A0A972BQ17-F1
#
_entry.id   AF-A0A972BQ17-F1
#
_cell.length_a   1.000
_cell.length_b   1.000
_cell.length_c   1.000
_cell.angle_alpha   90.00
_cell.angle_beta   90.00
_cell.angle_gamma   90.00
#
_symmetry.space_group_name_H-M   'P 1'
#
loop_
_entity.id
_entity.type
_entity.pdbx_description
1 polymer ?
#
loop_
_entity_poly.entity_id
_entity_poly.type
_entity_poly.pdbx_seq_one_letter_code
_entity_poly.pdbx_strand_id
1 'polypeptide(L)'
;MDYVKEIGKDCVDCHHEGKKPTLSSAVPCGSCHATEFNAEFSSDHQTNLPQETCVRCHHVELGKLTYDHDTHAEQYASACTDCHHDAEIEAEPGACNQCHGEKADGNTPSLRDAVHSKCESCHADMYEKKLEGCSECHELLPGKSGSPQPACNSCHYEKEDAIPLPQRMDSFHDQCMQCHEEVGKGPFGDQSCNRCHRN
;
A
#
# COMPACT_ATOMS: atom_id res chain seq x y z
N MET A 1 16.31 -23.70 -2.51
CA MET A 1 17.24 -22.81 -1.76
C MET A 1 18.55 -22.61 -2.51
N ASP A 2 19.14 -23.66 -3.08
CA ASP A 2 20.42 -23.53 -3.82
C ASP A 2 20.30 -22.75 -5.13
N TYR A 3 19.21 -22.95 -5.89
CA TYR A 3 18.93 -22.21 -7.14
C TYR A 3 18.90 -20.67 -6.98
N VAL A 4 18.32 -20.14 -5.90
CA VAL A 4 18.21 -18.69 -5.66
C VAL A 4 19.59 -18.06 -5.48
N LYS A 5 20.48 -18.75 -4.76
CA LYS A 5 21.87 -18.35 -4.58
C LYS A 5 22.69 -18.47 -5.87
N GLU A 6 22.43 -19.49 -6.68
CA GLU A 6 23.11 -19.72 -7.97
C GLU A 6 22.82 -18.63 -9.00
N ILE A 7 21.63 -18.03 -8.98
CA ILE A 7 21.26 -16.89 -9.85
C ILE A 7 21.63 -15.53 -9.24
N GLY A 8 22.27 -15.50 -8.07
CA GLY A 8 22.69 -14.27 -7.39
C GLY A 8 21.52 -13.37 -6.96
N LYS A 9 20.38 -13.97 -6.62
CA LYS A 9 19.17 -13.27 -6.16
C LYS A 9 18.89 -13.59 -4.69
N ASP A 10 18.11 -12.73 -4.06
CA ASP A 10 17.57 -12.96 -2.72
C ASP A 10 16.13 -13.48 -2.80
N CYS A 11 15.64 -14.13 -1.74
CA CYS A 11 14.28 -14.64 -1.68
C CYS A 11 13.23 -13.54 -1.96
N VAL A 12 13.52 -12.31 -1.54
CA VAL A 12 12.65 -11.14 -1.71
C VAL A 12 12.57 -10.63 -3.15
N ASP A 13 13.50 -11.05 -4.03
CA ASP A 13 13.45 -10.73 -5.44
C ASP A 13 12.34 -11.50 -6.16
N CYS A 14 11.89 -12.61 -5.58
CA CYS A 14 10.77 -13.41 -6.08
C CYS A 14 9.51 -13.25 -5.21
N HIS A 15 9.66 -12.99 -3.92
CA HIS A 15 8.55 -12.82 -2.98
C HIS A 15 8.28 -11.33 -2.73
N HIS A 16 7.31 -10.76 -3.46
CA HIS A 16 6.98 -9.33 -3.41
C HIS A 16 6.41 -8.86 -2.06
N GLU A 17 6.09 -9.81 -1.18
CA GLU A 17 5.71 -9.60 0.21
C GLU A 17 6.88 -9.54 1.19
N GLY A 18 8.07 -10.00 0.78
CA GLY A 18 9.25 -10.15 1.62
C GLY A 18 10.02 -8.86 1.93
N LYS A 19 9.64 -7.70 1.39
CA LYS A 19 10.32 -6.42 1.70
C LYS A 19 9.96 -5.83 3.08
N LYS A 20 9.12 -6.50 3.89
CA LYS A 20 8.80 -6.04 5.24
C LYS A 20 9.80 -6.58 6.28
N PRO A 21 10.45 -5.72 7.08
CA PRO A 21 11.40 -6.15 8.12
C PRO A 21 10.83 -7.12 9.16
N THR A 22 9.51 -7.13 9.33
CA THR A 22 8.79 -7.92 10.35
C THR A 22 8.34 -9.28 9.85
N LEU A 23 8.38 -9.53 8.53
CA LEU A 23 7.96 -10.82 7.98
C LEU A 23 9.14 -11.79 8.04
N SER A 24 9.07 -12.76 8.95
CA SER A 24 10.18 -13.68 9.24
C SER A 24 10.47 -14.70 8.13
N SER A 25 9.54 -14.87 7.18
CA SER A 25 9.68 -15.78 6.04
C SER A 25 8.78 -15.39 4.87
N ALA A 26 9.23 -15.68 3.65
CA ALA A 26 8.41 -15.60 2.44
C ALA A 26 7.11 -16.40 2.58
N VAL A 27 6.00 -15.85 2.10
CA VAL A 27 4.68 -16.48 2.14
C VAL A 27 4.46 -17.20 0.80
N PRO A 28 3.92 -18.43 0.78
CA PRO A 28 3.60 -19.07 -0.48
C PRO A 28 2.61 -18.23 -1.30
N CYS A 29 2.81 -18.11 -2.62
CA CYS A 29 1.92 -17.33 -3.49
C CYS A 29 0.46 -17.75 -3.28
N GLY A 30 0.23 -19.06 -3.09
CA GLY A 30 -1.08 -19.66 -2.88
C GLY A 30 -1.84 -19.23 -1.63
N SER A 31 -1.17 -18.60 -0.66
CA SER A 31 -1.80 -18.08 0.55
C SER A 31 -2.60 -16.81 0.29
N CYS A 32 -2.20 -15.99 -0.70
CA CYS A 32 -2.95 -14.80 -1.14
C CYS A 32 -3.60 -15.01 -2.52
N HIS A 33 -2.91 -15.69 -3.43
CA HIS A 33 -3.37 -16.01 -4.78
C HIS A 33 -3.94 -17.44 -4.81
N ALA A 34 -5.20 -17.56 -4.38
CA ALA A 34 -5.89 -18.84 -4.35
C ALA A 34 -6.13 -19.38 -5.78
N THR A 35 -6.32 -20.69 -5.89
CA THR A 35 -6.87 -21.28 -7.12
C THR A 35 -8.32 -20.84 -7.30
N GLU A 36 -9.07 -20.75 -6.20
CA GLU A 36 -10.43 -20.23 -6.16
C GLU A 36 -10.63 -19.35 -4.91
N PHE A 37 -11.27 -18.20 -5.08
CA PHE A 37 -11.63 -17.30 -3.98
C PHE A 37 -13.05 -17.59 -3.46
N ASN A 38 -13.24 -18.81 -2.97
CA ASN A 38 -14.52 -19.30 -2.47
C ASN A 38 -14.67 -19.10 -0.95
N ALA A 39 -15.79 -19.54 -0.37
CA ALA A 39 -16.08 -19.38 1.06
C ALA A 39 -15.07 -20.10 1.97
N GLU A 40 -14.46 -21.18 1.52
CA GLU A 40 -13.41 -21.89 2.25
C GLU A 40 -12.16 -21.03 2.36
N PHE A 41 -11.69 -20.43 1.26
CA PHE A 41 -10.62 -19.44 1.31
C PHE A 41 -10.95 -18.28 2.26
N SER A 42 -12.18 -17.74 2.22
CA SER A 42 -12.61 -16.66 3.10
C SER A 42 -12.54 -17.03 4.59
N SER A 43 -12.83 -18.28 4.94
CA SER A 43 -12.71 -18.80 6.30
C SER A 43 -11.25 -19.00 6.71
N ASP A 44 -10.47 -19.62 5.83
CA ASP A 44 -9.15 -20.14 6.17
C ASP A 44 -8.06 -19.06 6.19
N HIS A 45 -8.13 -18.04 5.33
CA HIS A 45 -7.08 -17.02 5.28
C HIS A 45 -7.03 -16.17 6.58
N GLN A 46 -8.13 -16.09 7.32
CA GLN A 46 -8.19 -15.37 8.59
C GLN A 46 -7.29 -15.99 9.68
N THR A 47 -7.04 -17.30 9.60
CA THR A 47 -6.24 -18.04 10.58
C THR A 47 -4.87 -18.44 10.04
N ASN A 48 -4.74 -18.56 8.72
CA ASN A 48 -3.54 -19.09 8.07
C ASN A 48 -2.58 -18.00 7.54
N LEU A 49 -3.00 -16.73 7.50
CA LEU A 49 -2.13 -15.64 7.06
C LEU A 49 -1.38 -14.98 8.23
N PRO A 50 -0.10 -14.58 8.04
CA PRO A 50 0.60 -13.77 9.03
C PRO A 50 -0.10 -12.43 9.24
N GLN A 51 -0.22 -11.98 10.48
CA GLN A 51 -0.93 -10.75 10.85
C GLN A 51 -0.40 -9.51 10.11
N GLU A 52 0.89 -9.49 9.78
CA GLU A 52 1.57 -8.42 9.05
C GLU A 52 1.06 -8.23 7.61
N THR A 53 0.36 -9.25 7.09
CA THR A 53 -0.20 -9.26 5.73
C THR A 53 -1.67 -8.82 5.68
N CYS A 54 -2.38 -8.77 6.81
CA CYS A 54 -3.80 -8.43 6.84
C CYS A 54 -4.10 -7.06 6.23
N VAL A 55 -3.24 -6.06 6.51
CA VAL A 55 -3.38 -4.69 5.99
C VAL A 55 -3.13 -4.56 4.48
N ARG A 56 -2.78 -5.65 3.77
CA ARG A 56 -2.69 -5.62 2.30
C ARG A 56 -4.06 -5.54 1.64
N CYS A 57 -5.05 -6.18 2.26
CA CYS A 57 -6.42 -6.21 1.77
C CYS A 57 -7.35 -5.47 2.74
N HIS A 58 -7.09 -5.60 4.03
CA HIS A 58 -7.80 -4.89 5.07
C HIS A 58 -7.06 -3.62 5.48
N HIS A 59 -6.78 -2.74 4.52
CA HIS A 59 -6.27 -1.42 4.85
C HIS A 59 -7.42 -0.52 5.27
N VAL A 60 -7.17 0.34 6.24
CA VAL A 60 -8.13 1.39 6.61
C VAL A 60 -8.12 2.44 5.51
N GLU A 61 -9.32 2.82 5.05
CA GLU A 61 -9.47 3.98 4.19
C GLU A 61 -9.62 5.23 5.05
N LEU A 62 -8.77 6.22 4.79
CA LEU A 62 -8.86 7.52 5.43
C LEU A 62 -9.80 8.39 4.59
N GLY A 63 -10.87 8.84 5.23
CA GLY A 63 -11.87 9.71 4.66
C GLY A 63 -11.49 11.17 4.76
N LYS A 64 -12.52 12.00 4.87
CA LYS A 64 -12.36 13.44 4.90
C LYS A 64 -11.45 13.85 6.07
N LEU A 65 -10.59 14.82 5.81
CA LEU A 65 -9.82 15.49 6.84
C LEU A 65 -10.79 16.25 7.79
N THR A 66 -10.79 15.88 9.06
CA THR A 66 -11.49 16.53 10.17
C THR A 66 -10.65 17.66 10.73
N TYR A 67 -10.25 18.58 9.85
CA TYR A 67 -9.44 19.76 10.16
C TYR A 67 -10.15 21.00 9.66
N ASP A 68 -10.22 22.03 10.50
CA ASP A 68 -10.73 23.35 10.16
C ASP A 68 -9.57 24.34 10.17
N HIS A 69 -9.18 24.83 8.99
CA HIS A 69 -8.01 25.68 8.82
C HIS A 69 -8.11 26.97 9.63
N ASP A 70 -9.23 27.68 9.52
CA ASP A 70 -9.38 29.02 10.07
C ASP A 70 -9.42 28.99 11.60
N THR A 71 -10.20 28.06 12.16
CA THR A 71 -10.25 27.86 13.62
C THR A 71 -8.89 27.46 14.18
N HIS A 72 -8.15 26.60 13.47
CA HIS A 72 -6.85 26.14 13.94
C HIS A 72 -5.81 27.26 13.90
N ALA A 73 -5.77 28.03 12.81
CA ALA A 73 -4.89 29.18 12.67
C ALA A 73 -5.17 30.24 13.74
N GLU A 74 -6.44 30.58 13.98
CA GLU A 74 -6.82 31.58 14.99
C GLU A 74 -6.45 31.18 16.42
N GLN A 75 -6.52 29.90 16.75
CA GLN A 75 -6.29 29.42 18.11
C GLN A 75 -4.82 29.10 18.41
N TYR A 76 -4.07 28.62 17.43
CA TYR A 76 -2.76 28.00 17.67
C TYR A 76 -1.61 28.61 16.89
N ALA A 77 -1.86 29.32 15.78
CA ALA A 77 -0.79 29.94 14.99
C ALA A 77 -0.48 31.35 15.49
N SER A 78 0.82 31.68 15.52
CA SER A 78 1.31 33.02 15.80
C SER A 78 1.57 33.82 14.52
N ALA A 79 1.87 33.12 13.41
CA ALA A 79 2.05 33.68 12.08
C ALA A 79 1.66 32.64 11.01
N CYS A 80 1.30 33.10 9.81
CA CYS A 80 0.96 32.20 8.69
C CYS A 80 2.11 31.25 8.34
N THR A 81 3.35 31.72 8.50
CA THR A 81 4.60 30.99 8.25
C THR A 81 4.87 29.86 9.26
N ASP A 82 4.07 29.76 10.32
CA ASP A 82 4.13 28.62 11.25
C ASP A 82 3.73 27.32 10.52
N CYS A 83 2.89 27.43 9.49
CA CYS A 83 2.47 26.31 8.65
C CYS A 83 2.85 26.50 7.17
N HIS A 84 2.78 27.71 6.64
CA HIS A 84 3.15 28.04 5.26
C HIS A 84 4.64 28.36 5.11
N HIS A 85 5.08 28.50 3.86
CA HIS A 85 6.41 29.02 3.58
C HIS A 85 6.46 30.53 3.75
N ASP A 86 7.67 31.08 3.79
CA ASP A 86 7.87 32.52 3.78
C ASP A 86 7.85 33.10 2.36
N ALA A 87 8.00 34.42 2.30
CA ALA A 87 7.96 35.21 1.07
C ALA A 87 9.05 34.86 0.03
N GLU A 88 10.07 34.07 0.39
CA GLU A 88 11.08 33.61 -0.57
C GLU A 88 10.51 32.56 -1.54
N ILE A 89 9.47 31.83 -1.13
CA ILE A 89 8.80 30.80 -1.94
C ILE A 89 7.51 31.34 -2.55
N GLU A 90 6.66 32.00 -1.75
CA GLU A 90 5.38 32.56 -2.20
C GLU A 90 5.12 33.92 -1.54
N ALA A 91 4.79 34.95 -2.33
CA ALA A 91 4.60 36.30 -1.79
C ALA A 91 3.46 36.39 -0.78
N GLU A 92 2.42 35.57 -0.95
CA GLU A 92 1.29 35.42 -0.04
C GLU A 92 0.94 33.93 0.08
N PRO A 93 0.61 33.42 1.28
CA PRO A 93 0.24 32.02 1.49
C PRO A 93 -0.91 31.56 0.58
N GLY A 94 -0.63 30.59 -0.29
CA GLY A 94 -1.59 29.94 -1.17
C GLY A 94 -1.97 28.54 -0.73
N ALA A 95 -2.86 27.89 -1.49
CA ALA A 95 -3.17 26.49 -1.28
C ALA A 95 -1.98 25.62 -1.71
N CYS A 96 -1.57 24.68 -0.85
CA CYS A 96 -0.37 23.85 -1.09
C CYS A 96 -0.41 23.12 -2.45
N ASN A 97 -1.61 22.72 -2.89
CA ASN A 97 -1.82 21.99 -4.14
C ASN A 97 -1.62 22.82 -5.41
N GLN A 98 -1.40 24.13 -5.31
CA GLN A 98 -1.03 24.97 -6.45
C GLN A 98 0.37 24.63 -6.97
N CYS A 99 1.25 24.13 -6.10
CA CYS A 99 2.61 23.74 -6.46
C CYS A 99 2.92 22.28 -6.10
N HIS A 100 2.40 21.75 -4.99
CA HIS A 100 2.61 20.37 -4.57
C HIS A 100 1.59 19.43 -5.22
N GLY A 101 2.06 18.55 -6.10
CA GLY A 101 1.23 17.57 -6.81
C GLY A 101 1.04 16.26 -6.04
N GLU A 102 0.33 15.30 -6.66
CA GLU A 102 0.13 13.96 -6.10
C GLU A 102 1.45 13.21 -5.84
N LYS A 103 2.45 13.47 -6.67
CA LYS A 103 3.80 12.90 -6.59
C LYS A 103 4.81 14.02 -6.43
N ALA A 104 5.96 13.66 -5.84
CA ALA A 104 7.09 14.57 -5.78
C ALA A 104 7.62 14.90 -7.19
N ASP A 105 8.06 16.14 -7.39
CA ASP A 105 8.67 16.62 -8.62
C ASP A 105 9.96 17.40 -8.31
N GLY A 106 11.10 16.82 -8.66
CA GLY A 106 12.41 17.35 -8.32
C GLY A 106 12.57 17.54 -6.81
N ASN A 107 12.77 18.79 -6.39
CA ASN A 107 12.90 19.17 -4.96
C ASN A 107 11.55 19.48 -4.30
N THR A 108 10.44 19.41 -5.04
CA THR A 108 9.10 19.67 -4.52
C THR A 108 8.50 18.36 -4.00
N PRO A 109 8.26 18.21 -2.69
CA PRO A 109 7.61 17.01 -2.15
C PRO A 109 6.17 16.90 -2.65
N SER A 110 5.61 15.68 -2.56
CA SER A 110 4.18 15.48 -2.83
C SER A 110 3.33 16.31 -1.87
N LEU A 111 2.09 16.62 -2.27
CA LEU A 111 1.13 17.33 -1.43
C LEU A 111 0.95 16.65 -0.07
N ARG A 112 0.83 15.32 -0.11
CA ARG A 112 0.69 14.49 1.10
C ARG A 112 1.88 14.69 2.03
N ASP A 113 3.10 14.56 1.51
CA ASP A 113 4.29 14.62 2.34
C ASP A 113 4.56 16.04 2.85
N ALA A 114 4.30 17.06 2.01
CA ALA A 114 4.44 18.47 2.38
C ALA A 114 3.51 18.83 3.55
N VAL A 115 2.23 18.50 3.46
CA VAL A 115 1.23 18.78 4.51
C VAL A 115 1.56 17.99 5.77
N HIS A 116 1.81 16.69 5.66
CA HIS A 116 2.13 15.88 6.84
C HIS A 116 3.39 16.35 7.55
N SER A 117 4.44 16.73 6.82
CA SER A 117 5.68 17.23 7.44
C SER A 117 5.44 18.49 8.28
N LYS A 118 4.54 19.38 7.83
CA LYS A 118 4.16 20.57 8.60
C LYS A 118 3.36 20.22 9.85
N CYS A 119 2.36 19.35 9.73
CA CYS A 119 1.59 18.90 10.88
C CYS A 119 2.46 18.14 11.90
N GLU A 120 3.34 17.24 11.44
CA GLU A 120 4.22 16.41 12.27
C GLU A 120 5.19 17.26 13.10
N SER A 121 5.62 18.43 12.59
CA SER A 121 6.53 19.32 13.30
C SER A 121 6.02 19.77 14.68
N CYS A 122 4.69 19.83 14.86
CA CYS A 122 4.05 20.14 16.13
C CYS A 122 3.33 18.93 16.75
N HIS A 123 2.75 18.05 15.93
CA HIS A 123 1.93 16.91 16.35
C HIS A 123 2.66 15.56 16.26
N ALA A 124 3.97 15.53 16.52
CA ALA A 124 4.78 14.31 16.43
C ALA A 124 4.16 13.13 17.22
N ASP A 125 3.53 13.40 18.36
CA ASP A 125 2.85 12.40 19.18
C ASP A 125 1.67 11.71 18.46
N MET A 126 0.96 12.43 17.57
CA MET A 126 -0.10 11.85 16.75
C MET A 126 0.51 10.91 15.70
N TYR A 127 1.61 11.29 15.06
CA TYR A 127 2.29 10.45 14.06
C TYR A 127 2.89 9.18 14.70
N GLU A 128 3.43 9.28 15.92
CA GLU A 128 3.94 8.15 16.69
C GLU A 128 2.85 7.11 17.02
N LYS A 129 1.61 7.56 17.23
CA LYS A 129 0.43 6.70 17.47
C LYS A 129 -0.06 5.97 16.21
N LYS A 130 0.54 6.22 15.05
CA LYS A 130 0.19 5.57 13.77
C LYS A 130 -1.30 5.69 13.48
N LEU A 131 -1.98 4.58 13.19
CA LEU A 131 -3.38 4.56 12.77
C LEU A 131 -4.33 5.26 13.76
N GLU A 132 -4.08 5.14 15.07
CA GLU A 132 -4.87 5.82 16.10
C GLU A 132 -4.71 7.34 15.97
N GLY A 133 -3.49 7.84 15.79
CA GLY A 133 -3.25 9.26 15.58
C GLY A 133 -3.71 9.77 14.21
N CYS A 134 -3.69 8.94 13.17
CA CYS A 134 -4.30 9.31 11.88
C CYS A 134 -5.79 9.65 12.05
N SER A 135 -6.48 8.98 12.98
CA SER A 135 -7.91 9.21 13.23
C SER A 135 -8.24 10.51 13.95
N GLU A 136 -7.23 11.19 14.49
CA GLU A 136 -7.39 12.52 15.10
C GLU A 136 -7.59 13.61 14.04
N CYS A 137 -7.09 13.37 12.81
CA CYS A 137 -7.21 14.32 11.69
C CYS A 137 -8.00 13.78 10.52
N HIS A 138 -8.10 12.47 10.34
CA HIS A 138 -8.87 11.85 9.26
C HIS A 138 -10.03 11.06 9.84
N GLU A 139 -11.20 11.20 9.24
CA GLU A 139 -12.27 10.24 9.47
C GLU A 139 -11.80 8.84 9.05
N LEU A 140 -11.84 7.86 9.96
CA LEU A 140 -11.66 6.47 9.57
C LEU A 140 -12.93 6.02 8.86
N LEU A 141 -12.86 5.80 7.56
CA LEU A 141 -14.00 5.26 6.85
C LEU A 141 -14.16 3.81 7.26
N PRO A 142 -15.35 3.41 7.74
CA PRO A 142 -15.62 2.01 7.91
C PRO A 142 -15.59 1.35 6.52
N GLY A 143 -15.04 0.14 6.45
CA GLY A 143 -15.44 -0.78 5.39
C GLY A 143 -16.97 -0.86 5.33
N LYS A 144 -17.55 -1.27 4.20
CA LYS A 144 -19.03 -1.34 3.98
C LYS A 144 -19.85 -2.04 5.10
N SER A 145 -19.22 -2.72 6.06
CA SER A 145 -19.79 -3.41 7.21
C SER A 145 -19.76 -2.63 8.53
N GLY A 146 -19.26 -1.39 8.58
CA GLY A 146 -19.18 -0.61 9.82
C GLY A 146 -17.95 -0.92 10.69
N SER A 147 -17.06 -1.81 10.25
CA SER A 147 -15.74 -2.05 10.85
C SER A 147 -14.68 -1.15 10.20
N PRO A 148 -13.60 -0.74 10.90
CA PRO A 148 -12.45 -0.07 10.28
C PRO A 148 -11.76 -0.92 9.21
N GLN A 149 -12.04 -2.23 9.20
CA GLN A 149 -11.61 -3.15 8.16
C GLN A 149 -12.67 -3.16 7.03
N PRO A 150 -12.25 -3.16 5.75
CA PRO A 150 -13.11 -3.42 4.60
C PRO A 150 -14.01 -4.65 4.84
N ALA A 151 -15.29 -4.54 4.53
CA ALA A 151 -16.24 -5.65 4.65
C ALA A 151 -15.77 -6.84 3.79
N CYS A 152 -16.10 -8.07 4.15
CA CYS A 152 -15.70 -9.23 3.33
C CYS A 152 -16.16 -9.07 1.86
N ASN A 153 -17.36 -8.51 1.64
CA ASN A 153 -17.91 -8.22 0.31
C ASN A 153 -17.30 -6.99 -0.41
N SER A 154 -16.38 -6.26 0.22
CA SER A 154 -15.60 -5.20 -0.46
C SER A 154 -14.53 -5.77 -1.39
N CYS A 155 -14.21 -7.06 -1.27
CA CYS A 155 -13.40 -7.81 -2.23
C CYS A 155 -14.17 -9.00 -2.83
N HIS A 156 -15.18 -9.54 -2.14
CA HIS A 156 -16.07 -10.57 -2.69
C HIS A 156 -17.29 -9.95 -3.40
N TYR A 157 -17.15 -9.66 -4.69
CA TYR A 157 -18.23 -9.18 -5.55
C TYR A 157 -18.88 -10.34 -6.33
N GLU A 158 -20.18 -10.23 -6.66
CA GLU A 158 -20.94 -11.22 -7.45
C GLU A 158 -20.54 -11.27 -8.94
N LYS A 159 -19.49 -10.56 -9.37
CA LYS A 159 -18.96 -10.61 -10.73
C LYS A 159 -17.50 -11.03 -10.70
N GLU A 160 -17.17 -11.98 -11.58
CA GLU A 160 -15.91 -12.70 -11.70
C GLU A 160 -14.67 -11.81 -11.97
N ASP A 161 -14.82 -10.49 -12.14
CA ASP A 161 -13.77 -9.55 -12.56
C ASP A 161 -13.28 -8.58 -11.48
N ALA A 162 -13.72 -8.71 -10.21
CA ALA A 162 -13.53 -7.66 -9.20
C ALA A 162 -12.69 -8.04 -7.98
N ILE A 163 -11.98 -9.16 -8.01
CA ILE A 163 -10.93 -9.43 -7.02
C ILE A 163 -9.65 -8.77 -7.54
N PRO A 164 -9.10 -7.74 -6.86
CA PRO A 164 -7.87 -7.08 -7.29
C PRO A 164 -6.61 -7.96 -7.18
N LEU A 165 -6.77 -9.24 -6.82
CA LEU A 165 -5.71 -10.24 -6.76
C LEU A 165 -5.89 -11.26 -7.89
N PRO A 166 -4.90 -11.43 -8.79
CA PRO A 166 -4.95 -12.50 -9.78
C PRO A 166 -5.00 -13.87 -9.12
N GLN A 167 -5.61 -14.85 -9.80
CA GLN A 167 -5.57 -16.23 -9.36
C GLN A 167 -4.14 -16.77 -9.40
N ARG A 168 -3.92 -17.88 -8.70
CA ARG A 168 -2.60 -18.50 -8.54
C ARG A 168 -1.83 -18.61 -9.86
N MET A 169 -2.50 -19.12 -10.89
CA MET A 169 -1.90 -19.36 -12.20
C MET A 169 -1.42 -18.08 -12.87
N ASP A 170 -2.27 -17.05 -12.93
CA ASP A 170 -1.93 -15.76 -13.54
C ASP A 170 -0.79 -15.09 -12.78
N SER A 171 -0.79 -15.19 -11.45
CA SER A 171 0.27 -14.64 -10.59
C SER A 171 1.64 -15.27 -10.89
N PHE A 172 1.68 -16.59 -11.11
CA PHE A 172 2.91 -17.28 -11.52
C PHE A 172 3.36 -16.88 -12.92
N HIS A 173 2.45 -16.75 -13.87
CA HIS A 173 2.80 -16.30 -15.21
C HIS A 173 3.33 -14.86 -15.19
N ASP A 174 2.65 -13.94 -14.51
CA ASP A 174 3.11 -12.56 -14.38
C ASP A 174 4.48 -12.50 -13.72
N GLN A 175 4.64 -13.08 -12.53
CA GLN A 175 5.88 -12.90 -11.78
C GLN A 175 7.06 -13.69 -12.34
N CYS A 176 6.84 -14.94 -12.75
CA CYS A 176 7.93 -15.78 -13.25
C CYS A 176 8.29 -15.44 -14.70
N MET A 177 7.30 -15.25 -15.58
CA MET A 177 7.57 -15.02 -17.00
C MET A 177 8.10 -13.61 -17.24
N GLN A 178 7.57 -12.57 -16.58
CA GLN A 178 8.09 -11.21 -16.74
C GLN A 178 9.54 -11.11 -16.25
N CYS A 179 9.87 -11.71 -15.11
CA CYS A 179 11.26 -11.72 -14.62
C CYS A 179 12.20 -12.44 -15.60
N HIS A 180 11.82 -13.63 -16.08
CA HIS A 180 12.62 -14.36 -17.06
C HIS A 180 12.80 -13.59 -18.37
N GLU A 181 11.77 -12.87 -18.81
CA GLU A 181 11.81 -11.97 -19.96
C GLU A 181 12.77 -10.79 -19.72
N GLU A 182 12.64 -10.10 -18.59
CA GLU A 182 13.48 -8.95 -18.21
C GLU A 182 14.96 -9.31 -18.12
N VAL A 183 15.29 -10.46 -17.53
CA VAL A 183 16.68 -10.93 -17.40
C VAL A 183 17.17 -11.69 -18.64
N GLY A 184 16.28 -11.96 -19.60
CA GLY A 184 16.56 -12.71 -20.82
C GLY A 184 17.03 -14.16 -20.58
N LYS A 185 16.72 -14.74 -19.42
CA LYS A 185 17.14 -16.10 -19.02
C LYS A 185 15.96 -16.86 -18.42
N GLY A 186 15.93 -18.17 -18.69
CA GLY A 186 14.85 -19.05 -18.24
C GLY A 186 13.73 -19.19 -19.28
N PRO A 187 12.69 -19.99 -18.99
CA PRO A 187 11.52 -20.11 -19.85
C PRO A 187 10.60 -18.88 -19.75
N PHE A 188 10.41 -18.18 -20.87
CA PHE A 188 9.41 -17.10 -21.06
C PHE A 188 8.85 -17.15 -22.49
N GLY A 189 7.70 -16.51 -22.72
CA GLY A 189 6.98 -16.50 -24.00
C GLY A 189 6.22 -17.78 -24.36
N ASP A 190 5.33 -17.69 -25.35
CA ASP A 190 4.32 -18.70 -25.71
C ASP A 190 4.88 -20.08 -26.11
N GLN A 191 6.15 -20.15 -26.50
CA GLN A 191 6.80 -21.42 -26.87
C GLN A 191 7.43 -22.16 -25.69
N SER A 192 7.40 -21.56 -24.50
CA SER A 192 8.06 -22.10 -23.31
C SER A 192 7.13 -22.85 -22.35
N CYS A 193 5.83 -23.00 -22.67
CA CYS A 193 4.82 -23.57 -21.75
C CYS A 193 5.21 -24.95 -21.21
N ASN A 194 5.73 -25.82 -22.07
CA ASN A 194 6.16 -27.19 -21.73
C ASN A 194 7.47 -27.25 -20.93
N ARG A 195 8.14 -26.11 -20.70
CA ARG A 195 9.34 -26.03 -19.87
C ARG A 195 8.99 -25.89 -18.39
N CYS A 196 7.80 -25.37 -18.08
CA CYS A 196 7.28 -25.21 -16.72
C CYS A 196 6.19 -26.25 -16.41
N HIS A 197 5.27 -26.52 -17.33
CA HIS A 197 4.18 -27.50 -17.17
C HIS A 197 4.60 -28.90 -17.61
N ARG A 198 5.61 -29.47 -16.96
CA ARG A 198 6.02 -30.86 -17.20
C ARG A 198 5.24 -31.79 -16.28
N ASN A 199 4.40 -32.64 -16.87
CA ASN A 199 3.80 -33.79 -16.18
C ASN A 199 4.82 -34.90 -15.97
#